data_AF-A0A956ISH9-F1
#
_entry.id   AF-A0A956ISH9-F1
#
_cell.length_a   1.000
_cell.length_b   1.000
_cell.length_c   1.000
_cell.angle_alpha   90.00
_cell.angle_beta   90.00
_cell.angle_gamma   90.00
#
_symmetry.space_group_name_H-M   'P 1'
#
loop_
_entity.id
_entity.type
_entity.pdbx_description
1 polymer ?
#
loop_
_entity_poly.entity_id
_entity_poly.type
_entity_poly.pdbx_seq_one_letter_code
_entity_poly.pdbx_strand_id
1 'polypeptide(L)'
;IGAGLFGFMINPPVALYFMQGLNTTPVHGHAALFGVYGMLGLALMLFCVRSAAPDRLWNERPLKISFWLMNVGLFSMVVFSLLPVGLLQTSASVNVGYWYARSPEFLQTPLMNGLRWARVFGDTLFGLGAVAFVVFSIGLLRKPITRAVETAPAE
;
A
#
# COMPACT_ATOMS: atom_id res chain seq x y z
N ILE A 1 -0.51 0.50 11.89
CA ILE A 1 -0.38 -0.97 11.70
C ILE A 1 0.97 -1.33 11.09
N GLY A 2 1.31 -0.84 9.89
CA GLY A 2 2.57 -1.19 9.20
C GLY A 2 3.85 -0.88 9.98
N ALA A 3 4.02 0.37 10.44
CA ALA A 3 5.22 0.77 11.17
C ALA A 3 5.27 0.17 12.60
N GLY A 4 4.19 0.33 13.37
CA GLY A 4 4.13 -0.12 14.76
C GLY A 4 4.10 -1.66 14.90
N LEU A 5 2.98 -2.29 14.54
CA LEU A 5 2.77 -3.73 14.78
C LEU A 5 3.74 -4.59 13.96
N PHE A 6 3.76 -4.41 12.64
CA PHE A 6 4.61 -5.25 11.78
C PHE A 6 6.10 -4.89 11.86
N GLY A 7 6.44 -3.64 12.18
CA GLY A 7 7.83 -3.26 12.45
C GLY A 7 8.32 -3.86 13.76
N PHE A 8 7.54 -3.76 14.84
CA PHE A 8 7.91 -4.38 16.11
C PHE A 8 7.95 -5.91 16.03
N MET A 9 7.13 -6.55 15.19
CA MET A 9 7.17 -8.01 14.97
C MET A 9 8.55 -8.52 14.52
N ILE A 10 9.28 -7.73 13.73
CA ILE A 10 10.60 -8.12 13.19
C ILE A 10 11.77 -7.43 13.89
N ASN A 11 11.53 -6.63 14.93
CA ASN A 11 12.55 -5.78 15.55
C ASN A 11 13.35 -6.43 16.69
N PRO A 12 12.75 -7.19 17.63
CA PRO A 12 13.50 -7.84 18.70
C PRO A 12 14.63 -8.70 18.13
N PRO A 13 15.87 -8.64 18.65
CA PRO A 13 17.00 -9.36 18.07
C PRO A 13 16.76 -10.87 17.90
N VAL A 14 16.06 -11.49 18.86
CA VAL A 14 15.69 -12.90 18.78
C VAL A 14 14.72 -13.20 17.62
N ALA A 15 13.77 -12.31 17.35
CA ALA A 15 12.86 -12.45 16.23
C ALA A 15 13.59 -12.18 14.91
N LEU A 16 14.37 -11.09 14.86
CA LEU A 16 15.12 -10.68 13.68
C LEU A 16 16.12 -11.77 13.24
N TYR A 17 16.76 -12.46 14.19
CA TYR A 17 17.66 -13.58 13.90
C TYR A 17 17.04 -14.64 12.98
N PHE A 18 15.76 -14.98 13.17
CA PHE A 18 15.05 -15.96 12.34
C PHE A 18 14.29 -15.35 11.17
N MET A 19 13.90 -14.08 11.27
CA MET A 19 13.01 -13.40 10.32
C MET A 19 13.72 -12.50 9.31
N GLN A 20 15.00 -12.16 9.52
CA GLN A 20 15.72 -11.23 8.67
C GLN A 20 15.78 -11.73 7.22
N GLY A 21 15.29 -10.92 6.28
CA GLY A 21 15.25 -11.29 4.87
C GLY A 21 14.17 -12.32 4.52
N LEU A 22 13.19 -12.57 5.38
CA LEU A 22 11.99 -13.34 5.03
C LEU A 22 10.85 -12.42 4.60
N ASN A 23 9.73 -12.99 4.11
CA ASN A 23 8.58 -12.21 3.65
C ASN A 23 7.86 -11.40 4.74
N THR A 24 8.22 -11.56 6.03
CA THR A 24 7.79 -10.64 7.11
C THR A 24 8.39 -9.24 6.97
N THR A 25 9.59 -9.10 6.37
CA THR A 25 10.19 -7.79 6.07
C THR A 25 9.37 -7.00 5.04
N PRO A 26 9.00 -7.52 3.85
CA PRO A 26 8.14 -6.81 2.91
C PRO A 26 6.71 -6.60 3.43
N VAL A 27 6.18 -7.39 4.37
CA VAL A 27 4.94 -7.05 5.09
C VAL A 27 5.08 -5.69 5.77
N HIS A 28 6.10 -5.54 6.61
CA HIS A 28 6.39 -4.26 7.27
C HIS A 28 6.69 -3.17 6.22
N GLY A 29 7.56 -3.47 5.26
CA GLY A 29 8.04 -2.53 4.25
C GLY A 29 6.91 -1.89 3.47
N HIS A 30 5.98 -2.67 2.89
CA HIS A 30 4.88 -2.07 2.12
C HIS A 30 3.88 -1.35 3.03
N ALA A 31 3.51 -1.96 4.16
CA ALA A 31 2.53 -1.40 5.07
C ALA A 31 3.03 -0.10 5.75
N ALA A 32 4.34 0.05 5.93
CA ALA A 32 4.96 1.25 6.49
C ALA A 32 5.30 2.27 5.39
N LEU A 33 6.02 1.88 4.34
CA LEU A 33 6.46 2.80 3.29
C LEU A 33 5.27 3.42 2.56
N PHE A 34 4.42 2.60 1.95
CA PHE A 34 3.26 3.14 1.24
C PHE A 34 2.18 3.58 2.23
N GLY A 35 1.86 2.72 3.21
CA GLY A 35 0.76 2.99 4.15
C GLY A 35 0.94 4.25 5.01
N VAL A 36 2.18 4.66 5.26
CA VAL A 36 2.49 5.93 5.97
C VAL A 36 2.96 6.99 4.98
N TYR A 37 4.15 6.81 4.40
CA TYR A 37 4.78 7.87 3.61
C TYR A 37 4.13 8.06 2.23
N GLY A 38 3.71 6.97 1.58
CA GLY A 38 2.97 7.04 0.32
C GLY A 38 1.65 7.80 0.47
N MET A 39 0.83 7.43 1.46
CA MET A 39 -0.43 8.10 1.75
C MET A 39 -0.24 9.56 2.17
N LEU A 40 0.78 9.85 3.00
CA LEU A 40 1.13 11.22 3.37
C LEU A 40 1.54 12.04 2.14
N GLY A 41 2.35 11.47 1.24
CA GLY A 41 2.77 12.13 0.00
C GLY A 41 1.58 12.47 -0.91
N LEU A 42 0.63 11.54 -1.09
CA LEU A 42 -0.59 11.78 -1.84
C LEU A 42 -1.46 12.87 -1.19
N ALA A 43 -1.59 12.83 0.15
CA ALA A 43 -2.37 13.84 0.88
C ALA A 43 -1.76 15.25 0.75
N LEU A 44 -0.44 15.37 0.89
CA LEU A 44 0.27 16.64 0.73
C LEU A 44 0.18 17.17 -0.71
N MET A 45 0.30 16.29 -1.70
CA MET A 45 0.09 16.67 -3.11
C MET A 45 -1.30 17.27 -3.31
N LEU A 46 -2.36 16.58 -2.84
CA LEU A 46 -3.74 17.07 -2.96
C LEU A 46 -3.91 18.41 -2.22
N PHE A 47 -3.31 18.55 -1.05
CA PHE A 47 -3.34 19.80 -0.30
C PHE A 47 -2.70 20.98 -1.07
N CYS A 48 -1.54 20.75 -1.69
CA CYS A 48 -0.88 21.76 -2.53
C CYS A 48 -1.74 22.13 -3.74
N VAL A 49 -2.33 21.14 -4.44
CA VAL A 49 -3.19 21.40 -5.61
C VAL A 49 -4.46 22.15 -5.20
N ARG A 50 -5.06 21.82 -4.05
CA ARG A 50 -6.24 22.51 -3.53
C ARG A 50 -5.95 23.95 -3.16
N SER A 51 -4.79 24.21 -2.57
CA SER A 51 -4.34 25.55 -2.21
C SER A 51 -3.99 26.40 -3.43
N ALA A 52 -3.47 25.80 -4.50
CA ALA A 52 -3.11 26.50 -5.72
C ALA A 52 -4.34 26.94 -6.56
N ALA A 53 -5.47 26.24 -6.45
CA ALA A 53 -6.71 26.57 -7.16
C ALA A 53 -7.95 26.37 -6.27
N PRO A 54 -8.23 27.30 -5.32
CA PRO A 54 -9.29 27.14 -4.33
C PRO A 54 -10.70 27.05 -4.93
N ASP A 55 -10.95 27.77 -6.03
CA ASP A 55 -12.26 27.89 -6.67
C ASP A 55 -12.55 26.78 -7.69
N ARG A 56 -11.59 25.88 -7.92
CA ARG A 56 -11.73 24.78 -8.87
C ARG A 56 -12.61 23.68 -8.28
N LEU A 57 -13.69 23.33 -8.99
CA LEU A 57 -14.53 22.20 -8.62
C LEU A 57 -13.84 20.87 -8.97
N TRP A 58 -13.82 19.93 -8.02
CA TRP A 58 -13.21 18.61 -8.19
C TRP A 58 -14.27 17.54 -8.39
N ASN A 59 -14.02 16.62 -9.31
CA ASN A 59 -14.75 15.35 -9.33
C ASN A 59 -14.09 14.42 -8.31
N GLU A 60 -14.71 14.25 -7.14
CA GLU A 60 -14.16 13.44 -6.05
C GLU A 60 -14.33 11.93 -6.26
N ARG A 61 -15.13 11.49 -7.25
CA ARG A 61 -15.42 10.06 -7.46
C ARG A 61 -14.15 9.23 -7.72
N PRO A 62 -13.24 9.62 -8.65
CA PRO A 62 -12.02 8.87 -8.88
C PRO A 62 -11.08 8.88 -7.66
N LEU A 63 -11.09 9.96 -6.88
CA LEU A 63 -10.28 10.08 -5.67
C LEU A 63 -10.79 9.13 -4.56
N LYS A 64 -12.11 9.07 -4.36
CA LYS A 64 -12.73 8.11 -3.43
C LYS A 64 -12.46 6.66 -3.83
N ILE A 65 -12.57 6.35 -5.13
CA ILE A 65 -12.25 5.03 -5.68
C ILE A 65 -10.77 4.70 -5.42
N SER A 66 -9.87 5.63 -5.75
CA SER A 66 -8.44 5.49 -5.53
C SER A 66 -8.10 5.19 -4.07
N PHE A 67 -8.63 5.99 -3.14
CA PHE A 67 -8.41 5.82 -1.71
C PHE A 67 -8.81 4.41 -1.24
N TRP A 68 -10.01 3.95 -1.58
CA TRP A 68 -10.48 2.63 -1.13
C TRP A 68 -9.71 1.49 -1.80
N LEU A 69 -9.48 1.57 -3.11
CA LEU A 69 -8.75 0.53 -3.84
C LEU A 69 -7.30 0.39 -3.38
N MET A 70 -6.59 1.49 -3.11
CA MET A 70 -5.23 1.44 -2.58
C MET A 70 -5.19 0.84 -1.17
N ASN A 71 -6.12 1.23 -0.28
CA ASN A 71 -6.13 0.70 1.10
C ASN A 71 -6.54 -0.78 1.14
N VAL A 72 -7.58 -1.17 0.38
CA VAL A 72 -8.02 -2.57 0.30
C VAL A 72 -6.98 -3.42 -0.44
N GLY A 73 -6.35 -2.90 -1.50
CA GLY A 73 -5.24 -3.55 -2.19
C GLY A 73 -4.04 -3.79 -1.28
N LEU A 74 -3.62 -2.77 -0.54
CA LEU A 74 -2.53 -2.88 0.44
C LEU A 74 -2.86 -3.88 1.56
N PHE A 75 -4.09 -3.86 2.06
CA PHE A 75 -4.54 -4.81 3.07
C PHE A 75 -4.53 -6.25 2.54
N SER A 76 -5.16 -6.48 1.39
CA SER A 76 -5.31 -7.82 0.80
C SER A 76 -3.97 -8.44 0.40
N MET A 77 -3.04 -7.68 -0.19
CA MET A 77 -1.71 -8.21 -0.53
C MET A 77 -0.91 -8.62 0.72
N VAL A 78 -1.08 -7.89 1.83
CA VAL A 78 -0.42 -8.20 3.10
C VAL A 78 -1.05 -9.44 3.73
N VAL A 79 -2.38 -9.46 3.88
CA VAL A 79 -3.08 -10.49 4.67
C VAL A 79 -3.20 -11.81 3.92
N PHE A 80 -3.46 -11.80 2.61
CA PHE A 80 -3.71 -13.03 1.85
C PHE A 80 -2.43 -13.65 1.26
N SER A 81 -1.31 -12.91 1.23
CA SER A 81 -0.07 -13.39 0.62
C SER A 81 1.15 -13.21 1.52
N LEU A 82 1.63 -11.96 1.69
CA LEU A 82 2.93 -11.71 2.29
C LEU A 82 3.03 -12.18 3.74
N LEU A 83 1.99 -11.96 4.55
CA LEU A 83 1.97 -12.35 5.96
C LEU A 83 1.93 -13.88 6.13
N PRO A 84 1.02 -14.63 5.51
CA PRO A 84 1.05 -16.10 5.56
C PRO A 84 2.38 -16.68 5.09
N VAL A 85 2.92 -16.20 3.96
CA VAL A 85 4.22 -16.67 3.46
C VAL A 85 5.34 -16.36 4.45
N GLY A 86 5.37 -15.15 5.02
CA GLY A 86 6.37 -14.74 6.00
C GLY A 86 6.33 -15.58 7.27
N LEU A 87 5.13 -15.89 7.79
CA LEU A 87 4.97 -16.73 8.98
C LEU A 87 5.40 -18.17 8.71
N LEU A 88 5.06 -18.73 7.54
CA LEU A 88 5.48 -20.09 7.15
C LEU A 88 7.00 -20.17 6.94
N GLN A 89 7.62 -19.16 6.31
CA GLN A 89 9.07 -19.08 6.22
C GLN A 89 9.73 -18.95 7.59
N THR A 90 9.15 -18.16 8.50
CA THR A 90 9.69 -18.01 9.86
C THR A 90 9.64 -19.34 10.61
N SER A 91 8.52 -20.05 10.52
CA SER A 91 8.38 -21.39 11.10
C SER A 91 9.42 -22.36 10.56
N ALA A 92 9.66 -22.37 9.24
CA ALA A 92 10.70 -23.18 8.63
C ALA A 92 12.12 -22.78 9.09
N SER A 93 12.37 -21.48 9.24
CA SER A 93 13.64 -20.92 9.71
C SER A 93 13.96 -21.35 11.14
N VAL A 94 12.95 -21.36 12.03
CA VAL A 94 13.08 -21.78 13.43
C VAL A 94 13.23 -23.29 13.56
N ASN A 95 12.43 -24.07 12.85
CA ASN A 95 12.36 -25.53 13.04
C ASN A 95 13.45 -26.31 12.30
N VAL A 96 13.89 -25.84 11.13
CA VAL A 96 14.85 -26.56 10.25
C VAL A 96 16.11 -25.75 10.04
N GLY A 97 15.96 -24.44 9.81
CA GLY A 97 17.06 -23.52 9.60
C GLY A 97 16.80 -22.53 8.48
N TYR A 98 17.49 -21.40 8.54
CA TYR A 98 17.32 -20.29 7.60
C TYR A 98 17.55 -20.69 6.14
N TRP A 99 18.52 -21.56 5.89
CA TRP A 99 18.84 -22.06 4.55
C TRP A 99 17.64 -22.73 3.88
N TYR A 100 16.84 -23.48 4.65
CA TYR A 100 15.66 -24.18 4.16
C TYR A 100 14.49 -23.22 3.91
N ALA A 101 14.26 -22.25 4.80
CA ALA A 101 13.23 -21.22 4.62
C ALA A 101 13.41 -20.37 3.34
N ARG A 102 14.64 -20.34 2.80
CA ARG A 102 15.03 -19.65 1.58
C ARG A 102 15.25 -20.58 0.40
N SER A 103 15.14 -21.89 0.58
CA SER A 103 15.46 -22.87 -0.45
C SER A 103 14.35 -22.99 -1.49
N PRO A 104 14.67 -23.42 -2.73
CA PRO A 104 13.68 -23.66 -3.76
C PRO A 104 12.66 -24.73 -3.35
N GLU A 105 13.09 -25.76 -2.60
CA GLU A 105 12.24 -26.87 -2.17
C GLU A 105 11.09 -26.37 -1.30
N PHE A 106 11.36 -25.43 -0.38
CA PHE A 106 10.33 -24.81 0.43
C PHE A 106 9.47 -23.82 -0.39
N LEU A 107 10.13 -22.93 -1.13
CA LEU A 107 9.45 -21.83 -1.84
C LEU A 107 8.57 -22.31 -2.99
N GLN A 108 8.91 -23.42 -3.64
CA GLN A 108 8.16 -23.97 -4.78
C GLN A 108 7.09 -24.99 -4.38
N THR A 109 6.84 -25.18 -3.08
CA THR A 109 5.71 -26.00 -2.63
C THR A 109 4.38 -25.47 -3.20
N PRO A 110 3.38 -26.34 -3.46
CA PRO A 110 2.08 -25.93 -3.99
C PRO A 110 1.40 -24.84 -3.14
N LEU A 111 1.53 -24.91 -1.82
CA LEU A 111 1.00 -23.91 -0.89
C LEU A 111 1.68 -22.54 -1.06
N MET A 112 3.02 -22.50 -1.12
CA MET A 112 3.76 -21.24 -1.32
C MET A 112 3.44 -20.61 -2.68
N ASN A 113 3.30 -21.43 -3.73
CA ASN A 113 2.86 -20.96 -5.04
C ASN A 113 1.44 -20.38 -4.99
N GLY A 114 0.51 -21.07 -4.33
CA GLY A 114 -0.88 -20.61 -4.17
C GLY A 114 -0.96 -19.26 -3.44
N LEU A 115 -0.23 -19.11 -2.33
CA LEU A 115 -0.17 -17.85 -1.57
C LEU A 115 0.48 -16.72 -2.39
N ARG A 116 1.51 -17.01 -3.19
CA ARG A 116 2.11 -16.02 -4.10
C ARG A 116 1.14 -15.55 -5.18
N TRP A 117 0.37 -16.46 -5.75
CA TRP A 117 -0.65 -16.10 -6.76
C TRP A 117 -1.84 -15.37 -6.16
N ALA A 118 -2.24 -15.67 -4.92
CA ALA A 118 -3.27 -14.92 -4.21
C ALA A 118 -2.93 -13.42 -4.09
N ARG A 119 -1.64 -13.06 -4.15
CA ARG A 119 -1.18 -11.66 -4.16
C ARG A 119 -1.72 -10.86 -5.34
N VAL A 120 -1.89 -11.49 -6.51
CA VAL A 120 -2.33 -10.82 -7.74
C VAL A 120 -3.65 -10.10 -7.54
N PHE A 121 -4.55 -10.64 -6.72
CA PHE A 121 -5.81 -9.99 -6.38
C PHE A 121 -5.57 -8.62 -5.70
N GLY A 122 -4.74 -8.58 -4.68
CA GLY A 122 -4.42 -7.34 -3.96
C GLY A 122 -3.61 -6.36 -4.81
N ASP A 123 -2.63 -6.86 -5.56
CA ASP A 123 -1.81 -6.04 -6.47
C ASP A 123 -2.69 -5.40 -7.57
N THR A 124 -3.70 -6.13 -8.08
CA THR A 124 -4.63 -5.60 -9.09
C THR A 124 -5.51 -4.50 -8.52
N LEU A 125 -6.09 -4.69 -7.33
CA LEU A 125 -6.88 -3.64 -6.66
C LEU A 125 -6.03 -2.40 -6.42
N PHE A 126 -4.83 -2.58 -5.89
CA PHE A 126 -3.91 -1.48 -5.63
C PHE A 126 -3.55 -0.72 -6.91
N GLY A 127 -3.22 -1.46 -7.98
CA GLY A 127 -2.90 -0.90 -9.29
C GLY A 127 -4.06 -0.10 -9.89
N LEU A 128 -5.29 -0.62 -9.82
CA LEU A 128 -6.49 0.12 -10.24
C LEU A 128 -6.70 1.39 -9.42
N GLY A 129 -6.42 1.35 -8.12
CA GLY A 129 -6.44 2.54 -7.26
C GLY A 129 -5.42 3.60 -7.67
N ALA A 130 -4.20 3.18 -8.02
CA ALA A 130 -3.15 4.05 -8.56
C ALA A 130 -3.54 4.68 -9.90
N VAL A 131 -4.09 3.89 -10.82
CA VAL A 131 -4.60 4.39 -12.10
C VAL A 131 -5.72 5.41 -11.88
N ALA A 132 -6.67 5.15 -10.97
CA ALA A 132 -7.74 6.09 -10.65
C ALA A 132 -7.20 7.43 -10.12
N PHE A 133 -6.13 7.40 -9.31
CA PHE A 133 -5.46 8.62 -8.84
C PHE A 133 -4.82 9.39 -9.99
N VAL A 134 -4.09 8.70 -10.87
CA VAL A 134 -3.44 9.32 -12.03
C VAL A 134 -4.47 9.94 -12.98
N VAL A 135 -5.59 9.26 -13.21
CA VAL A 135 -6.71 9.80 -14.02
C VAL A 135 -7.28 11.07 -13.39
N PHE A 136 -7.42 11.12 -12.06
CA PHE A 136 -7.80 12.34 -11.35
C PHE A 136 -6.77 13.46 -11.55
N SER A 137 -5.47 13.16 -11.36
CA SER A 137 -4.39 14.14 -11.53
C SER A 137 -4.30 14.69 -12.96
N ILE A 138 -4.46 13.84 -13.98
CA ILE A 138 -4.51 14.28 -15.40
C ILE A 138 -5.75 15.16 -15.64
N GLY A 139 -6.88 14.83 -15.01
CA GLY A 139 -8.09 15.66 -15.05
C GLY A 139 -7.89 17.07 -14.53
N LEU A 140 -6.94 17.29 -13.61
CA LEU A 140 -6.60 18.61 -13.08
C LEU A 140 -5.83 19.48 -14.09
N LEU A 141 -5.13 18.89 -15.07
CA LEU A 141 -4.41 19.62 -16.13
C LEU A 141 -5.36 20.25 -17.17
N ARG A 142 -6.62 19.81 -17.22
CA ARG A 142 -7.64 20.37 -18.12
C ARG A 142 -8.14 21.73 -17.61
N LYS A 143 -8.70 22.56 -18.51
CA LYS A 143 -9.27 23.88 -18.16
C LYS A 143 -10.17 23.78 -16.91
N PRO A 144 -9.93 24.61 -15.87
CA PRO A 144 -10.70 24.55 -14.64
C PRO A 144 -12.15 24.96 -14.88
N ILE A 145 -13.08 24.19 -14.31
CA ILE A 145 -14.43 24.68 -14.05
C ILE A 145 -14.36 25.39 -12.70
N THR A 146 -14.35 26.72 -12.74
CA THR A 146 -14.33 27.57 -11.55
C THR A 146 -15.75 27.88 -11.10
N ARG A 147 -15.94 27.99 -9.78
CA ARG A 147 -17.15 28.57 -9.22
C ARG A 147 -17.18 30.06 -9.58
N ALA A 148 -18.31 30.58 -10.04
CA ALA A 148 -18.47 32.02 -10.21
C ALA A 148 -18.31 32.68 -8.83
N VAL A 149 -17.38 33.62 -8.71
CA VAL A 149 -17.25 34.43 -7.51
C VAL A 149 -18.46 35.35 -7.49
N GLU A 150 -19.40 35.10 -6.59
CA GLU A 150 -20.49 36.03 -6.31
C GLU A 150 -19.85 37.25 -5.64
N THR A 151 -19.63 38.31 -6.43
CA THR A 151 -19.15 39.58 -5.90
C THR A 151 -20.21 40.11 -4.94
N ALA A 152 -19.92 40.09 -3.65
CA ALA A 152 -20.76 40.77 -2.66
C ALA A 152 -20.93 42.24 -3.09
N PRO A 153 -22.14 42.82 -3.04
CA PRO A 153 -22.34 44.22 -3.35
C PRO A 153 -21.50 45.05 -2.37
N ALA A 154 -20.76 46.03 -2.90
CA ALA A 154 -20.06 47.00 -2.08
C ALA A 154 -21.08 47.81 -1.27
N GLU A 155 -21.05 47.67 0.05
CA GLU A 155 -21.71 48.57 1.01
C GLU A 155 -20.86 49.82 1.24
#